data_AF-I1LX29-F1
#
_entry.id   AF-I1LX29-F1
#
_cell.length_a   1.000
_cell.length_b   1.000
_cell.length_c   1.000
_cell.angle_alpha   90.00
_cell.angle_beta   90.00
_cell.angle_gamma   90.00
#
_symmetry.space_group_name_H-M   'P 1'
#
loop_
_entity.id
_entity.type
_entity.pdbx_description
1 polymer ?
#
loop_
_entity_poly.entity_id
_entity_poly.type
_entity_poly.pdbx_seq_one_letter_code
_entity_poly.pdbx_strand_id
1 'polypeptide(L)'
;MPVQYLFDLENTNQDLKSDLKDLYINQAIQMDVAGNRKAVVIYVPFRLRKAFRKIHLRLVRELEKKFSGKDVVFIATRRIVRPPKKGSAVQRPRTRTLTAVHDAMLEDVVYPAEIVGKRVRYRIDGSKIMKVFLDPKERNNTEYKLETFSGVYRKLTGKDVVFEYPISEA
;
A
#
# COMPACT_ATOMS: atom_id res chain seq x y z
N MET A 1 -5.54 -18.73 -5.22
CA MET A 1 -6.74 -18.04 -4.71
C MET A 1 -6.95 -16.64 -5.31
N PRO A 2 -6.00 -15.67 -5.30
CA PRO A 2 -6.27 -14.31 -5.80
C PRO A 2 -6.28 -14.18 -7.33
N VAL A 3 -5.47 -14.99 -8.02
CA VAL A 3 -5.32 -14.96 -9.49
C VAL A 3 -6.62 -15.38 -10.20
N GLN A 4 -7.32 -16.38 -9.65
CA GLN A 4 -8.62 -16.83 -10.16
C GLN A 4 -9.64 -15.68 -10.19
N TYR A 5 -9.68 -14.86 -9.13
CA TYR A 5 -10.65 -13.78 -9.04
C TYR A 5 -10.38 -12.61 -10.01
N LEU A 6 -9.12 -12.36 -10.37
CA LEU A 6 -8.79 -11.39 -11.42
C LEU A 6 -9.29 -11.88 -12.79
N PHE A 7 -9.13 -13.17 -13.07
CA PHE A 7 -9.64 -13.79 -14.29
C PHE A 7 -11.18 -13.79 -14.32
N ASP A 8 -11.83 -14.08 -13.18
CA ASP A 8 -13.29 -14.00 -13.08
C ASP A 8 -13.79 -12.55 -13.25
N LEU A 9 -13.02 -11.55 -12.79
CA LEU A 9 -13.34 -10.12 -13.00
C LEU A 9 -13.22 -9.71 -14.47
N GLU A 10 -12.20 -10.22 -15.17
CA GLU A 10 -12.01 -10.00 -16.61
C GLU A 10 -13.20 -10.54 -17.42
N ASN A 11 -13.79 -11.67 -17.00
CA ASN A 11 -14.92 -12.28 -17.68
C ASN A 11 -16.27 -11.65 -17.35
N THR A 12 -16.42 -11.04 -16.16
CA THR A 12 -17.71 -10.50 -15.70
C THR A 12 -17.93 -9.06 -16.14
N ASN A 13 -16.90 -8.22 -16.20
CA ASN A 13 -17.02 -6.79 -16.48
C ASN A 13 -16.32 -6.40 -17.79
N GLN A 14 -17.10 -6.18 -18.86
CA GLN A 14 -16.58 -5.78 -20.17
C GLN A 14 -15.77 -4.47 -20.12
N ASP A 15 -16.15 -3.53 -19.25
CA ASP A 15 -15.46 -2.23 -19.11
C ASP A 15 -14.10 -2.30 -18.41
N LEU A 16 -13.83 -3.35 -17.63
CA LEU A 16 -12.55 -3.55 -16.95
C LEU A 16 -11.65 -4.54 -17.70
N LYS A 17 -12.24 -5.29 -18.63
CA LYS A 17 -11.54 -6.35 -19.38
C LYS A 17 -10.33 -5.83 -20.14
N SER A 18 -10.46 -4.70 -20.84
CA SER A 18 -9.37 -4.11 -21.62
C SER A 18 -8.21 -3.63 -20.75
N ASP A 19 -8.49 -3.00 -19.60
CA ASP A 19 -7.46 -2.53 -18.67
C ASP A 19 -6.85 -3.69 -17.85
N LEU A 20 -7.57 -4.80 -17.63
CA LEU A 20 -7.09 -5.96 -16.83
C LEU A 20 -6.29 -6.98 -17.64
N LYS A 21 -6.49 -7.07 -18.96
CA LYS A 21 -5.88 -8.10 -19.82
C LYS A 21 -4.35 -8.18 -19.71
N ASP A 22 -3.68 -7.03 -19.59
CA ASP A 22 -2.22 -6.95 -19.49
C ASP A 22 -1.71 -6.89 -18.04
N LEU A 23 -2.61 -6.97 -17.06
CA LEU A 23 -2.27 -6.86 -15.66
C LEU A 23 -2.12 -8.24 -15.01
N TYR A 24 -0.97 -8.43 -14.36
CA TYR A 24 -0.72 -9.58 -13.51
C TYR A 24 -0.23 -9.16 -12.14
N ILE A 25 -0.37 -10.08 -11.19
CA ILE A 25 0.08 -9.91 -9.81
C ILE A 25 1.22 -10.90 -9.55
N ASN A 26 2.16 -10.50 -8.71
CA ASN A 26 3.26 -11.38 -8.31
C ASN A 26 2.80 -12.40 -7.27
N GLN A 27 2.08 -11.92 -6.25
CA GLN A 27 1.55 -12.73 -5.17
C GLN A 27 0.44 -11.96 -4.45
N ALA A 28 -0.38 -12.64 -3.65
CA ALA A 28 -1.17 -11.97 -2.64
C ALA A 28 -1.06 -12.70 -1.31
N ILE A 29 -1.05 -11.93 -0.23
CA ILE A 29 -0.88 -12.41 1.13
C ILE A 29 -2.07 -11.93 1.95
N GLN A 30 -2.66 -12.83 2.73
CA GLN A 30 -3.66 -12.45 3.71
C GLN A 30 -2.97 -12.08 5.02
N MET A 31 -3.35 -10.97 5.63
CA MET A 31 -2.74 -10.45 6.83
C MET A 31 -3.82 -10.09 7.84
N ASP A 32 -3.68 -10.56 9.08
CA ASP A 32 -4.59 -10.14 10.15
C ASP A 32 -4.29 -8.69 10.55
N VAL A 33 -5.33 -7.90 10.76
CA VAL A 33 -5.25 -6.49 11.13
C VAL A 33 -5.87 -6.33 12.52
N ALA A 34 -5.58 -5.21 13.19
CA ALA A 34 -6.29 -4.81 14.39
C ALA A 34 -7.82 -4.83 14.18
N GLY A 35 -8.58 -5.13 15.24
CA GLY A 35 -10.04 -5.20 15.18
C GLY A 35 -10.61 -6.51 14.63
N ASN A 36 -9.86 -7.62 14.68
CA ASN A 36 -10.27 -8.95 14.20
C ASN A 36 -10.63 -9.00 12.70
N ARG A 37 -10.20 -7.99 11.94
CA ARG A 37 -10.36 -7.90 10.49
C ARG A 37 -9.16 -8.55 9.79
N LYS A 38 -9.37 -9.07 8.58
CA LYS A 38 -8.30 -9.58 7.72
C LYS A 38 -8.19 -8.71 6.49
N ALA A 39 -6.97 -8.32 6.14
CA ALA A 39 -6.68 -7.60 4.91
C ALA A 39 -6.02 -8.53 3.88
N VAL A 40 -6.25 -8.25 2.61
CA VAL A 40 -5.59 -8.92 1.49
C VAL A 40 -4.62 -7.95 0.86
N VAL A 41 -3.33 -8.25 0.95
CA VAL A 41 -2.26 -7.46 0.35
C VAL A 41 -1.87 -8.08 -0.98
N ILE A 42 -2.09 -7.36 -2.06
CA ILE A 42 -1.78 -7.80 -3.42
C ILE A 42 -0.49 -7.13 -3.87
N TYR A 43 0.49 -7.96 -4.20
CA TYR A 43 1.78 -7.52 -4.71
C TYR A 43 1.75 -7.40 -6.23
N VAL A 44 1.98 -6.19 -6.70
CA VAL A 44 1.97 -5.84 -8.11
C VAL A 44 3.39 -5.60 -8.61
N PRO A 45 3.77 -6.02 -9.82
CA PRO A 45 5.03 -5.64 -10.43
C PRO A 45 5.19 -4.11 -10.50
N PHE A 46 6.36 -3.58 -10.12
CA PHE A 46 6.60 -2.13 -10.11
C PHE A 46 6.32 -1.45 -11.48
N ARG A 47 6.56 -2.16 -12.58
CA ARG A 47 6.28 -1.68 -13.95
C ARG A 47 4.79 -1.41 -14.19
N LEU A 48 3.91 -2.18 -13.55
CA LEU A 48 2.46 -2.08 -13.71
C LEU A 48 1.79 -1.15 -12.69
N ARG A 49 2.55 -0.58 -11.74
CA ARG A 49 2.03 0.31 -10.67
C ARG A 49 1.13 1.42 -11.22
N LYS A 50 1.51 2.06 -12.32
CA LYS A 50 0.75 3.16 -12.92
C LYS A 50 -0.60 2.71 -13.46
N ALA A 51 -0.64 1.55 -14.11
CA ALA A 51 -1.87 0.97 -14.64
C ALA A 51 -2.83 0.55 -13.52
N PHE A 52 -2.31 -0.10 -12.47
CA PHE A 52 -3.12 -0.42 -11.28
C PHE A 52 -3.65 0.82 -10.55
N ARG A 53 -2.89 1.93 -10.52
CA ARG A 53 -3.36 3.20 -9.96
C ARG A 53 -4.55 3.77 -10.75
N LYS A 54 -4.48 3.75 -12.09
CA LYS A 54 -5.56 4.24 -12.97
C LYS A 54 -6.92 3.57 -12.66
N ILE A 55 -6.93 2.27 -12.39
CA ILE A 55 -8.15 1.48 -12.16
C ILE A 55 -8.44 1.19 -10.68
N HIS A 56 -7.64 1.73 -9.75
CA HIS A 56 -7.60 1.29 -8.36
C HIS A 56 -8.96 1.37 -7.65
N LEU A 57 -9.65 2.51 -7.73
CA LEU A 57 -10.93 2.73 -7.06
C LEU A 57 -11.98 1.69 -7.47
N ARG A 58 -12.04 1.37 -8.77
CA ARG A 58 -12.97 0.37 -9.32
C ARG A 58 -12.55 -1.04 -8.88
N LEU A 59 -11.26 -1.35 -9.02
CA LEU A 59 -10.72 -2.68 -8.73
C LEU A 59 -10.84 -3.04 -7.24
N VAL A 60 -10.54 -2.10 -6.34
CA VAL A 60 -10.69 -2.29 -4.89
C VAL A 60 -12.14 -2.59 -4.53
N ARG A 61 -13.10 -1.80 -5.03
CA ARG A 61 -14.53 -2.02 -4.76
C ARG A 61 -15.01 -3.40 -5.19
N GLU A 62 -14.61 -3.84 -6.38
CA GLU A 62 -14.99 -5.15 -6.91
C GLU A 62 -14.36 -6.31 -6.12
N LEU A 63 -13.09 -6.17 -5.74
CA LEU A 63 -12.41 -7.18 -4.93
C LEU A 63 -12.97 -7.24 -3.50
N GLU A 64 -13.32 -6.10 -2.89
CA GLU A 64 -13.88 -6.06 -1.53
C GLU A 64 -15.27 -6.68 -1.44
N LYS A 65 -16.10 -6.51 -2.48
CA LYS A 65 -17.37 -7.23 -2.63
C LYS A 65 -17.13 -8.74 -2.66
N LYS A 66 -16.18 -9.22 -3.48
CA LYS A 66 -15.86 -10.65 -3.63
C LYS A 66 -15.22 -11.26 -2.39
N PHE A 67 -14.37 -10.51 -1.68
CA PHE A 67 -13.69 -10.98 -0.47
C PHE A 67 -14.49 -10.77 0.82
N SER A 68 -15.81 -10.54 0.71
CA SER A 68 -16.75 -10.46 1.83
C SER A 68 -16.33 -9.41 2.88
N GLY A 69 -15.93 -8.21 2.43
CA GLY A 69 -15.59 -7.10 3.33
C GLY A 69 -14.20 -7.16 3.95
N LYS A 70 -13.29 -7.99 3.42
CA LYS A 70 -11.85 -7.88 3.72
C LYS A 70 -11.26 -6.69 2.98
N ASP A 71 -10.52 -5.85 3.69
CA ASP A 71 -9.85 -4.69 3.09
C ASP A 71 -8.77 -5.15 2.10
N VAL A 72 -8.79 -4.58 0.90
CA VAL A 72 -7.80 -4.90 -0.15
C VAL A 72 -6.81 -3.75 -0.27
N VAL A 73 -5.51 -4.07 -0.25
CA VAL A 73 -4.41 -3.10 -0.39
C VAL A 73 -3.45 -3.56 -1.48
N PHE A 74 -3.05 -2.63 -2.35
CA PHE A 74 -2.09 -2.89 -3.44
C PHE A 74 -0.71 -2.36 -3.07
N ILE A 75 0.33 -3.17 -3.28
CA ILE A 75 1.71 -2.78 -3.01
C ILE A 75 2.58 -3.15 -4.20
N ALA A 76 3.38 -2.22 -4.71
CA ALA A 76 4.35 -2.56 -5.73
C ALA A 76 5.55 -3.32 -5.13
N THR A 77 5.92 -4.45 -5.74
CA THR A 77 7.12 -5.20 -5.36
C THR A 77 8.37 -4.39 -5.68
N ARG A 78 9.09 -3.97 -4.66
CA ARG A 78 10.37 -3.24 -4.77
C ARG A 78 11.49 -4.09 -4.17
N ARG A 79 12.63 -4.15 -4.87
CA ARG A 79 13.81 -4.88 -4.39
C ARG A 79 14.72 -3.94 -3.58
N ILE A 80 14.92 -4.29 -2.32
CA ILE A 80 15.89 -3.61 -1.44
C ILE A 80 17.28 -4.18 -1.72
N VAL A 81 18.26 -3.31 -1.93
CA VAL A 81 19.66 -3.71 -2.15
C VAL A 81 20.49 -3.31 -0.94
N ARG A 82 21.30 -4.23 -0.43
CA ARG A 82 22.20 -3.95 0.70
C ARG A 82 23.26 -2.92 0.29
N PRO A 83 23.75 -2.08 1.21
CA PRO A 83 24.88 -1.20 0.94
C PRO A 83 26.07 -2.03 0.39
N PRO A 84 26.80 -1.51 -0.61
CA PRO A 84 27.98 -2.20 -1.12
C PRO A 84 29.03 -2.32 -0.02
N LYS A 85 29.80 -3.42 -0.04
CA LYS A 85 30.94 -3.59 0.86
C LYS A 85 32.02 -2.54 0.55
N LYS A 86 32.79 -2.14 1.56
CA LYS A 86 33.93 -1.22 1.40
C LYS A 86 34.89 -1.79 0.34
N GLY A 87 35.23 -0.99 -0.68
CA GLY A 87 36.08 -1.42 -1.81
C GLY A 87 35.32 -1.96 -3.04
N SER A 88 33.99 -2.07 -2.99
CA SER A 88 33.20 -2.42 -4.18
C SER A 88 33.00 -1.21 -5.09
N ALA A 89 33.23 -1.37 -6.40
CA ALA A 89 32.93 -0.37 -7.41
C ALA A 89 31.41 -0.22 -7.70
N VAL A 90 30.57 -1.13 -7.20
CA VAL A 90 29.13 -1.13 -7.49
C VAL A 90 28.42 -0.09 -6.63
N GLN A 91 27.92 0.97 -7.24
CA GLN A 91 27.12 1.98 -6.55
C GLN A 91 25.66 1.51 -6.42
N ARG A 92 25.12 1.53 -5.20
CA ARG A 92 23.69 1.23 -4.98
C ARG A 92 22.82 2.41 -5.44
N PRO A 93 21.80 2.17 -6.29
CA PRO A 93 20.80 3.20 -6.61
C PRO A 93 20.04 3.68 -5.37
N ARG A 94 19.84 5.00 -5.23
CA ARG A 94 19.12 5.60 -4.08
C ARG A 94 17.69 5.04 -3.93
N THR A 95 17.04 4.75 -5.05
CA THR A 95 15.68 4.17 -5.11
C THR A 95 15.57 2.76 -4.52
N ARG A 96 16.69 2.04 -4.36
CA ARG A 96 16.76 0.68 -3.77
C ARG A 96 17.29 0.67 -2.34
N THR A 97 17.33 1.83 -1.68
CA THR A 97 17.63 1.92 -0.24
C THR A 97 16.44 1.46 0.59
N LEU A 98 16.70 0.97 1.81
CA LEU A 98 15.65 0.54 2.75
C LEU A 98 14.64 1.67 3.02
N THR A 99 15.13 2.88 3.26
CA THR A 99 14.31 4.06 3.55
C THR A 99 13.44 4.46 2.36
N ALA A 100 14.03 4.60 1.16
CA ALA A 100 13.26 4.98 -0.02
C ALA A 100 12.19 3.95 -0.39
N VAL A 101 12.49 2.65 -0.22
CA VAL A 101 11.50 1.59 -0.47
C VAL A 101 10.37 1.66 0.57
N HIS A 102 10.67 1.89 1.85
CA HIS A 102 9.66 2.02 2.89
C HIS A 102 8.77 3.25 2.69
N ASP A 103 9.33 4.37 2.21
CA ASP A 103 8.54 5.55 1.88
C ASP A 103 7.62 5.32 0.68
N ALA A 104 8.15 4.69 -0.37
CA ALA A 104 7.36 4.38 -1.57
C ALA A 104 6.31 3.27 -1.33
N MET A 105 6.54 2.36 -0.38
CA MET A 105 5.52 1.42 0.07
C MET A 105 4.40 2.14 0.83
N LEU A 106 4.74 3.14 1.66
CA LEU A 106 3.76 3.91 2.40
C LEU A 106 2.79 4.63 1.43
N GLU A 107 3.31 5.25 0.37
CA GLU A 107 2.51 5.85 -0.71
C GLU A 107 1.63 4.86 -1.48
N ASP A 108 2.00 3.59 -1.56
CA ASP A 108 1.17 2.59 -2.25
C ASP A 108 0.02 2.13 -1.36
N VAL A 109 0.28 1.99 -0.06
CA VAL A 109 -0.72 1.53 0.91
C VAL A 109 -1.87 2.52 1.02
N VAL A 110 -1.58 3.82 1.03
CA VAL A 110 -2.61 4.86 1.26
C VAL A 110 -3.34 5.32 0.00
N TYR A 111 -2.92 4.87 -1.19
CA TYR A 111 -3.60 5.23 -2.43
C TYR A 111 -5.09 4.82 -2.34
N PRO A 112 -6.06 5.67 -2.74
CA PRO A 112 -5.91 6.90 -3.53
C PRO A 112 -5.38 8.13 -2.78
N ALA A 113 -5.43 8.16 -1.44
CA ALA A 113 -5.12 9.35 -0.67
C ALA A 113 -3.65 9.73 -0.78
N GLU A 114 -3.40 11.02 -0.97
CA GLU A 114 -2.05 11.57 -1.01
C GLU A 114 -1.56 11.96 0.38
N ILE A 115 -0.27 11.78 0.60
CA ILE A 115 0.38 12.13 1.87
C ILE A 115 0.80 13.59 1.79
N VAL A 116 0.15 14.43 2.61
CA VAL A 116 0.47 15.87 2.72
C VAL A 116 1.71 16.09 3.57
N GLY A 117 1.91 15.27 4.59
CA GLY A 117 3.04 15.45 5.50
C GLY A 117 3.40 14.19 6.29
N LYS A 118 4.64 14.14 6.75
CA LYS A 118 5.15 13.09 7.64
C LYS A 118 5.85 13.76 8.82
N ARG A 119 5.47 13.40 10.05
CA ARG A 119 6.14 13.83 11.28
C ARG A 119 6.55 12.60 12.07
N VAL A 120 7.78 12.57 12.56
CA VAL A 120 8.24 11.48 13.43
C VAL A 120 8.27 12.00 14.85
N ARG A 121 7.45 11.41 15.72
CA ARG A 121 7.46 11.68 17.16
C ARG A 121 8.35 10.67 17.85
N TYR A 122 9.26 11.18 18.66
CA TYR A 122 10.10 10.39 19.56
C TYR A 122 9.47 10.39 20.95
N ARG A 123 9.28 9.23 21.55
CA ARG A 123 8.85 9.09 22.95
C ARG A 123 10.07 9.10 23.87
N ILE A 124 9.83 9.30 25.16
CA ILE A 124 10.85 9.31 26.22
C ILE A 124 11.59 7.96 26.25
N ASP A 125 10.88 6.86 25.99
CA ASP A 125 11.44 5.49 25.93
C ASP A 125 12.30 5.23 24.67
N GLY A 126 12.55 6.24 23.83
CA GLY A 126 13.27 6.11 22.57
C GLY A 126 12.47 5.50 21.41
N SER A 127 11.25 5.01 21.68
CA SER A 127 10.35 4.51 20.64
C SER A 127 9.91 5.64 19.70
N LYS A 128 9.75 5.30 18.42
CA LYS A 128 9.39 6.25 17.36
C LYS A 128 8.00 5.92 16.81
N ILE A 129 7.16 6.94 16.69
CA ILE A 129 5.89 6.84 15.96
C ILE A 129 5.95 7.78 14.77
N MET A 130 5.63 7.28 13.59
CA MET A 130 5.47 8.11 12.40
C MET A 130 4.00 8.53 12.26
N LYS A 131 3.74 9.83 12.40
CA LYS A 131 2.46 10.44 12.07
C LYS A 131 2.45 10.83 10.60
N VAL A 132 1.50 10.31 9.85
CA VAL A 132 1.33 10.57 8.42
C VAL A 132 0.02 11.31 8.23
N PHE A 133 0.11 12.48 7.63
CA PHE A 133 -1.04 13.33 7.32
C PHE A 133 -1.52 13.05 5.91
N LEU A 134 -2.79 12.66 5.79
CA LEU A 134 -3.45 12.42 4.51
C LEU A 134 -4.25 13.64 4.04
N ASP A 135 -4.46 13.78 2.74
CA ASP A 135 -5.32 14.85 2.21
C ASP A 135 -6.78 14.68 2.69
N PRO A 136 -7.39 15.68 3.35
CA PRO A 136 -8.77 15.61 3.81
C PRO A 136 -9.80 15.40 2.70
N LYS A 137 -9.48 15.73 1.43
CA LYS A 137 -10.42 15.54 0.31
C LYS A 137 -10.85 14.08 0.10
N GLU A 138 -9.96 13.15 0.41
CA GLU A 138 -10.20 11.72 0.21
C GLU A 138 -10.61 10.97 1.47
N ARG A 139 -10.95 11.71 2.54
CA ARG A 139 -11.32 11.17 3.84
C ARG A 139 -12.43 10.12 3.75
N ASN A 140 -13.49 10.43 3.00
CA ASN A 140 -14.64 9.53 2.84
C ASN A 140 -14.27 8.14 2.26
N ASN A 141 -13.21 8.06 1.44
CA ASN A 141 -12.79 6.81 0.81
C ASN A 141 -11.81 5.99 1.65
N THR A 142 -11.10 6.63 2.58
CA THR A 142 -9.93 6.02 3.26
C THR A 142 -10.09 5.92 4.78
N GLU A 143 -11.04 6.61 5.39
CA GLU A 143 -11.27 6.64 6.84
C GLU A 143 -11.53 5.25 7.45
N TYR A 144 -12.30 4.39 6.78
CA TYR A 144 -12.58 3.03 7.28
C TYR A 144 -11.37 2.07 7.21
N LYS A 145 -10.30 2.46 6.49
CA LYS A 145 -9.08 1.65 6.23
C LYS A 145 -7.86 2.08 7.02
N LEU A 146 -7.92 3.16 7.81
CA LEU A 146 -6.72 3.71 8.48
C LEU A 146 -6.03 2.68 9.38
N GLU A 147 -6.81 1.88 10.11
CA GLU A 147 -6.29 0.79 10.95
C GLU A 147 -5.61 -0.30 10.12
N THR A 148 -6.19 -0.62 8.96
CA THR A 148 -5.62 -1.57 8.00
C THR A 148 -4.32 -1.08 7.41
N PHE A 149 -4.23 0.19 7.02
CA PHE A 149 -2.99 0.77 6.53
C PHE A 149 -1.89 0.71 7.58
N SER A 150 -2.21 1.02 8.84
CA SER A 150 -1.24 0.95 9.95
C SER A 150 -0.78 -0.48 10.20
N GLY A 151 -1.73 -1.43 10.28
CA GLY A 151 -1.43 -2.84 10.53
C GLY A 151 -0.60 -3.49 9.41
N VAL A 152 -0.96 -3.23 8.15
CA VAL A 152 -0.22 -3.72 6.98
C VAL A 152 1.19 -3.14 6.98
N TYR A 153 1.34 -1.82 7.14
CA TYR A 153 2.66 -1.20 7.11
C TYR A 153 3.56 -1.68 8.25
N ARG A 154 3.01 -1.84 9.45
CA ARG A 154 3.73 -2.37 10.62
C ARG A 154 4.21 -3.80 10.37
N LYS A 155 3.36 -4.69 9.87
CA LYS A 155 3.75 -6.08 9.58
C LYS A 155 4.80 -6.19 8.46
N LEU A 156 4.75 -5.30 7.46
CA LEU A 156 5.70 -5.33 6.34
C LEU A 156 7.05 -4.70 6.67
N THR A 157 7.07 -3.66 7.51
CA THR A 157 8.27 -2.84 7.72
C THR A 157 8.79 -2.84 9.16
N GLY A 158 8.01 -3.32 10.12
CA GLY A 158 8.29 -3.25 11.55
C GLY A 158 8.17 -1.84 12.16
N LYS A 159 7.69 -0.84 11.41
CA LYS A 159 7.57 0.55 11.88
C LYS A 159 6.14 0.87 12.27
N ASP A 160 5.98 1.55 13.40
CA ASP A 160 4.68 2.03 13.86
C ASP A 160 4.30 3.34 13.16
N VAL A 161 3.14 3.33 12.51
CA VAL A 161 2.59 4.46 11.76
C VAL A 161 1.18 4.75 12.23
N VAL A 162 0.85 6.03 12.37
CA VAL A 162 -0.49 6.53 12.66
C VAL A 162 -0.89 7.47 11.52
N PHE A 163 -2.05 7.22 10.93
CA PHE A 163 -2.62 8.05 9.87
C PHE A 163 -3.63 9.02 10.47
N GLU A 164 -3.47 10.31 10.18
CA GLU A 164 -4.32 11.39 10.67
C GLU A 164 -4.67 12.31 9.49
N TYR A 165 -5.80 13.02 9.57
CA TYR A 165 -6.07 14.14 8.68
C TYR A 165 -5.61 15.42 9.36
N PRO A 166 -5.00 16.38 8.64
CA PRO A 166 -4.73 17.68 9.20
C PRO A 166 -6.07 18.32 9.59
N ILE A 167 -6.19 18.69 10.86
CA ILE A 167 -7.29 19.52 11.31
C ILE A 167 -6.99 20.90 10.71
N SER A 168 -7.84 21.39 9.81
CA SER A 168 -7.78 22.79 9.42
C SER A 168 -8.03 23.60 10.68
N GLU A 169 -7.01 24.27 11.20
CA GLU A 169 -7.23 25.38 12.14
C GLU A 169 -8.13 26.38 11.39
N ALA A 170 -9.31 26.59 11.94
CA ALA A 170 -10.26 27.61 11.50
C ALA A 170 -9.74 29.00 11.86
#